data_AF-A0A6H9V2F2-F1
#
_entry.id   AF-A0A6H9V2F2-F1
#
_cell.length_a   1.000
_cell.length_b   1.000
_cell.length_c   1.000
_cell.angle_alpha   90.00
_cell.angle_beta   90.00
_cell.angle_gamma   90.00
#
_symmetry.space_group_name_H-M   'P 1'
#
loop_
_entity.id
_entity.type
_entity.pdbx_description
1 polymer ?
#
loop_
_entity_poly.entity_id
_entity_poly.type
_entity_poly.pdbx_seq_one_letter_code
_entity_poly.pdbx_strand_id
1 'polypeptide(L)'
;MVGPPAAGGPGRRGSGYWVGPRWVVTAAHVVRHAGPDAVRVRFEADRTDEWTVPARVVLAAEKADVALLEIAEPPPGSVHAVGIEPPVYGAVPDADVVLPCTALGFPRFKLREDRMRLLDDGSPSQYRDSCHATGMTSVLSNRREGTLELAVTPPESDTEPDRSPWEGMSGAAVWHDGTLIGLVAAHHRNDGLGRLAAVRVERWYELLTGSELDLLRWCAGLPGSAPELVRFGSPESSAPGPVALTHLPDRLPLRELSGLVDALTMLPTVRDPAGLALVLGSIDPMVSAMSPRSPALRPDVFGVLGTCLRYPGTLDQLLEAIRLLEGDSAGVARMDQEAVELARRHRPADERR
;
A
#
# COMPACT_ATOMS: atom_id res chain seq x y z
N MET A 1 15.45 -1.07 -11.23
CA MET A 1 15.20 -1.13 -12.70
C MET A 1 15.83 -2.40 -13.25
N VAL A 2 15.15 -3.12 -14.14
CA VAL A 2 15.61 -4.38 -14.76
C VAL A 2 15.66 -4.20 -16.28
N GLY A 3 16.70 -4.67 -16.94
CA GLY A 3 16.78 -4.65 -18.40
C GLY A 3 18.10 -5.20 -18.95
N PRO A 4 18.24 -5.29 -20.28
CA PRO A 4 19.48 -5.70 -20.92
C PRO A 4 20.60 -4.66 -20.72
N PRO A 5 21.89 -5.04 -20.88
CA PRO A 5 23.01 -4.10 -20.79
C PRO A 5 22.86 -2.94 -21.77
N ALA A 6 23.37 -1.77 -21.38
CA ALA A 6 23.16 -0.49 -22.05
C ALA A 6 23.73 -0.36 -23.48
N ALA A 7 24.33 -1.42 -24.05
CA ALA A 7 24.96 -1.40 -25.36
C ALA A 7 24.02 -1.97 -26.44
N GLY A 8 23.29 -1.09 -27.14
CA GLY A 8 22.74 -1.37 -28.47
C GLY A 8 21.23 -1.61 -28.55
N GLY A 9 20.46 -0.53 -28.74
CA GLY A 9 19.05 -0.58 -29.16
C GLY A 9 18.03 -0.32 -28.05
N PRO A 10 16.75 -0.05 -28.40
CA PRO A 10 15.66 0.15 -27.45
C PRO A 10 15.32 -1.19 -26.76
N GLY A 11 16.17 -1.61 -25.84
CA GLY A 11 15.92 -2.79 -25.00
C GLY A 11 14.71 -2.56 -24.12
N ARG A 12 13.85 -3.57 -23.99
CA ARG A 12 12.74 -3.57 -23.03
C ARG A 12 13.31 -3.38 -21.62
N ARG A 13 12.89 -2.31 -20.95
CA ARG A 13 13.19 -2.03 -19.55
C ARG A 13 11.94 -2.28 -18.73
N GLY A 14 12.12 -2.76 -17.50
CA GLY A 14 11.08 -2.96 -16.52
C GLY A 14 11.52 -2.54 -15.13
N SER A 15 10.61 -2.72 -14.19
CA SER A 15 10.81 -2.58 -12.76
C SER A 15 10.93 -3.95 -12.12
N GLY A 16 11.48 -4.00 -10.90
CA GLY A 16 11.64 -5.24 -10.16
C GLY A 16 11.85 -4.90 -8.69
N TYR A 17 11.56 -5.86 -7.82
CA TYR A 17 11.63 -5.70 -6.38
C TYR A 17 12.65 -6.68 -5.79
N TRP A 18 13.51 -6.18 -4.90
CA TRP A 18 14.50 -6.99 -4.20
C TRP A 18 13.81 -7.82 -3.13
N VAL A 19 13.91 -9.15 -3.26
CA VAL A 19 13.39 -10.11 -2.30
C VAL A 19 14.53 -10.92 -1.71
N GLY A 20 14.61 -10.97 -0.39
CA GLY A 20 15.67 -11.71 0.30
C GLY A 20 17.10 -11.21 -0.01
N PRO A 21 18.12 -12.04 0.26
CA PRO A 21 19.51 -11.57 0.26
C PRO A 21 20.08 -11.19 -1.12
N ARG A 22 19.64 -11.88 -2.17
CA ARG A 22 20.24 -11.75 -3.52
C ARG A 22 19.26 -11.92 -4.67
N TRP A 23 17.96 -11.85 -4.41
CA TRP A 23 16.95 -12.19 -5.42
C TRP A 23 16.12 -10.98 -5.80
N VAL A 24 15.68 -10.95 -7.05
CA VAL A 24 14.79 -9.90 -7.55
C VAL A 24 13.62 -10.55 -8.26
N VAL A 25 12.41 -10.12 -7.92
CA VAL A 25 11.20 -10.51 -8.64
C VAL A 25 10.84 -9.40 -9.64
N THR A 26 10.46 -9.80 -10.85
CA THR A 26 10.00 -8.91 -11.94
C THR A 26 8.97 -9.66 -12.80
N ALA A 27 8.47 -9.01 -13.86
CA ALA A 27 7.57 -9.65 -14.81
C ALA A 27 8.35 -10.49 -15.83
N ALA A 28 7.85 -11.68 -16.20
CA ALA A 28 8.56 -12.60 -17.09
C ALA A 28 8.82 -11.99 -18.47
N HIS A 29 7.85 -11.25 -19.02
CA HIS A 29 8.00 -10.62 -20.33
C HIS A 29 9.09 -9.53 -20.38
N VAL A 30 9.53 -8.98 -19.23
CA VAL A 30 10.64 -8.02 -19.15
C VAL A 30 11.96 -8.71 -19.53
N VAL A 31 12.12 -9.98 -19.18
CA VAL A 31 13.37 -10.75 -19.38
C VAL A 31 13.28 -11.80 -20.48
N ARG A 32 12.09 -12.01 -21.08
CA ARG A 32 11.81 -13.04 -22.11
C ARG A 32 12.81 -13.11 -23.27
N HIS A 33 13.38 -11.98 -23.65
CA HIS A 33 14.32 -11.88 -24.79
C HIS A 33 15.78 -11.69 -24.35
N ALA A 34 16.04 -11.64 -23.04
CA ALA A 34 17.38 -11.60 -22.51
C ALA A 34 17.95 -13.02 -22.45
N GLY A 35 19.20 -13.18 -22.87
CA GLY A 35 19.96 -14.39 -22.51
C GLY A 35 20.10 -14.51 -20.98
N PRO A 36 20.40 -15.71 -20.45
CA PRO A 36 20.42 -15.96 -19.00
C PRO A 36 21.30 -15.00 -18.21
N ASP A 37 22.43 -14.55 -18.78
CA ASP A 37 23.41 -13.64 -18.16
C ASP A 37 23.39 -12.22 -18.76
N ALA A 38 22.36 -11.93 -19.59
CA ALA A 38 22.23 -10.65 -20.28
C ALA A 38 21.32 -9.66 -19.53
N VAL A 39 20.93 -9.95 -18.29
CA VAL A 39 20.10 -9.05 -17.48
C VAL A 39 20.98 -8.24 -16.52
N ARG A 40 20.73 -6.94 -16.45
CA ARG A 40 21.30 -6.04 -15.47
C ARG A 40 20.18 -5.53 -14.56
N VAL A 41 20.46 -5.50 -13.26
CA VAL A 41 19.61 -4.83 -12.28
C VAL A 41 20.32 -3.59 -11.81
N ARG A 42 19.64 -2.44 -11.90
CA ARG A 42 20.10 -1.14 -11.42
C ARG A 42 19.27 -0.74 -10.21
N PHE A 43 19.95 -0.53 -9.08
CA PHE A 43 19.40 -0.11 -7.80
C PHE A 43 19.73 1.35 -7.52
N GLU A 44 18.90 2.02 -6.73
CA GLU A 44 19.05 3.44 -6.38
C GLU A 44 19.45 4.32 -7.57
N ALA A 45 18.80 4.05 -8.71
CA ALA A 45 19.09 4.68 -9.99
C ALA A 45 19.19 6.20 -9.85
N ASP A 46 20.28 6.76 -10.38
CA ASP A 46 20.57 8.18 -10.47
C ASP A 46 20.68 8.86 -9.07
N ARG A 47 21.03 8.09 -8.03
CA ARG A 47 21.41 8.55 -6.68
C ARG A 47 22.88 8.25 -6.37
N THR A 48 23.40 8.82 -5.28
CA THR A 48 24.80 8.62 -4.83
C THR A 48 25.14 7.15 -4.58
N ASP A 49 24.14 6.36 -4.24
CA ASP A 49 24.29 4.96 -3.87
C ASP A 49 23.86 4.05 -5.04
N GLU A 50 23.77 4.60 -6.27
CA GLU A 50 23.47 3.82 -7.47
C GLU A 50 24.48 2.70 -7.61
N TRP A 51 23.96 1.49 -7.84
CA TRP A 51 24.78 0.38 -8.26
C TRP A 51 24.05 -0.48 -9.27
N THR A 52 24.80 -0.99 -10.24
CA THR A 52 24.30 -1.86 -11.32
C THR A 52 25.07 -3.17 -11.29
N VAL A 53 24.34 -4.27 -11.33
CA VAL A 53 24.89 -5.61 -11.16
C VAL A 53 24.33 -6.57 -12.22
N PRO A 54 25.14 -7.50 -12.74
CA PRO A 54 24.62 -8.62 -13.53
C PRO A 54 23.67 -9.47 -12.70
N ALA A 55 22.60 -9.92 -13.34
CA ALA A 55 21.67 -10.87 -12.74
C ALA A 55 21.38 -12.02 -13.69
N ARG A 56 21.27 -13.22 -13.12
CA ARG A 56 20.92 -14.43 -13.84
C ARG A 56 19.42 -14.70 -13.74
N VAL A 57 18.75 -14.97 -14.85
CA VAL A 57 17.36 -15.42 -14.83
C VAL A 57 17.31 -16.87 -14.33
N VAL A 58 16.78 -17.08 -13.12
CA VAL A 58 16.64 -18.44 -12.54
C VAL A 58 15.24 -19.02 -12.74
N LEU A 59 14.25 -18.15 -12.93
CA LEU A 59 12.88 -18.50 -13.27
C LEU A 59 12.32 -17.44 -14.23
N ALA A 60 11.62 -17.88 -15.27
CA ALA A 60 10.79 -17.03 -16.12
C ALA A 60 9.52 -17.79 -16.52
N ALA A 61 8.46 -17.63 -15.73
CA ALA A 61 7.20 -18.32 -15.94
C ALA A 61 6.23 -17.43 -16.74
N GLU A 62 6.15 -17.65 -18.05
CA GLU A 62 5.31 -16.84 -18.95
C GLU A 62 3.82 -16.87 -18.58
N LYS A 63 3.32 -18.03 -18.10
CA LYS A 63 1.90 -18.18 -17.75
C LYS A 63 1.46 -17.29 -16.58
N ALA A 64 2.34 -17.15 -15.59
CA ALA A 64 2.12 -16.33 -14.39
C ALA A 64 2.71 -14.92 -14.54
N ASP A 65 3.34 -14.63 -15.68
CA ASP A 65 4.14 -13.43 -15.98
C ASP A 65 5.07 -13.01 -14.83
N VAL A 66 5.75 -13.97 -14.21
CA VAL A 66 6.71 -13.72 -13.11
C VAL A 66 8.08 -14.29 -13.45
N ALA A 67 9.12 -13.53 -13.14
CA ALA A 67 10.50 -13.96 -13.22
C ALA A 67 11.23 -13.71 -11.90
N LEU A 68 12.16 -14.61 -11.59
CA LEU A 68 13.07 -14.52 -10.46
C LEU A 68 14.49 -14.40 -11.01
N LEU A 69 15.22 -13.41 -10.51
CA LEU A 69 16.59 -13.12 -10.90
C LEU A 69 17.52 -13.30 -9.70
N GLU A 70 18.68 -13.88 -9.94
CA GLU A 70 19.77 -13.97 -8.96
C GLU A 70 20.81 -12.90 -9.25
N ILE A 71 21.07 -12.04 -8.27
CA ILE A 71 22.14 -11.05 -8.32
C ILE A 71 23.47 -11.77 -8.16
N ALA A 72 24.39 -11.59 -9.11
CA ALA A 72 25.66 -12.32 -9.15
C ALA A 72 26.63 -11.90 -8.04
N GLU A 73 26.65 -10.61 -7.71
CA GLU A 73 27.58 -10.01 -6.74
C GLU A 73 26.83 -9.44 -5.54
N PRO A 74 27.37 -9.57 -4.31
CA PRO A 74 26.75 -8.93 -3.15
C PRO A 74 26.75 -7.40 -3.34
N PRO A 75 25.78 -6.71 -2.75
CA PRO A 75 25.73 -5.26 -2.87
C PRO A 75 26.96 -4.62 -2.21
N PRO A 76 27.32 -3.39 -2.62
CA PRO A 76 28.44 -2.66 -2.02
C PRO A 76 28.26 -2.52 -0.50
N GLY A 77 29.35 -2.50 0.27
CA GLY A 77 29.31 -2.50 1.75
C GLY A 77 28.59 -1.30 2.40
N SER A 78 28.21 -0.27 1.63
CA SER A 78 27.37 0.86 2.06
C SER A 78 25.86 0.61 1.91
N VAL A 79 25.47 -0.40 1.14
CA VAL A 79 24.08 -0.80 0.92
C VAL A 79 23.78 -1.92 1.90
N HIS A 80 22.81 -1.71 2.80
CA HIS A 80 22.42 -2.68 3.81
C HIS A 80 21.75 -3.92 3.17
N ALA A 81 22.54 -4.84 2.60
CA ALA A 81 22.11 -6.21 2.24
C ALA A 81 21.67 -7.03 3.45
N VAL A 82 22.29 -6.70 4.60
CA VAL A 82 22.13 -7.42 5.85
C VAL A 82 20.75 -7.08 6.39
N GLY A 83 19.78 -7.97 6.19
CA GLY A 83 18.43 -7.85 6.75
C GLY A 83 17.31 -7.52 5.75
N ILE A 84 17.51 -7.69 4.44
CA ILE A 84 16.37 -7.67 3.51
C ILE A 84 15.57 -8.95 3.73
N GLU A 85 14.58 -8.86 4.61
CA GLU A 85 13.61 -9.92 4.82
C GLU A 85 12.74 -10.06 3.56
N PRO A 86 12.39 -11.30 3.18
CA PRO A 86 11.37 -11.52 2.16
C PRO A 86 10.09 -10.75 2.48
N PRO A 87 9.38 -10.24 1.47
CA PRO A 87 8.15 -9.51 1.71
C PRO A 87 7.05 -10.44 2.22
N VAL A 88 6.07 -9.86 2.92
CA VAL A 88 4.83 -10.56 3.23
C VAL A 88 3.97 -10.62 1.96
N TYR A 89 3.43 -11.80 1.67
CA TYR A 89 2.61 -12.05 0.48
C TYR A 89 1.13 -12.15 0.85
N GLY A 90 0.27 -11.56 0.02
CA GLY A 90 -1.17 -11.48 0.28
C GLY A 90 -2.00 -12.06 -0.84
N ALA A 91 -3.17 -12.56 -0.48
CA ALA A 91 -4.23 -12.98 -1.39
C ALA A 91 -5.35 -11.94 -1.38
N VAL A 92 -5.76 -11.54 -2.57
CA VAL A 92 -6.89 -10.62 -2.75
C VAL A 92 -8.21 -11.41 -2.69
N PRO A 93 -9.23 -10.99 -1.91
CA PRO A 93 -10.48 -11.74 -1.76
C PRO A 93 -11.31 -11.72 -3.05
N ASP A 94 -11.92 -12.82 -3.48
CA ASP A 94 -12.89 -12.79 -4.60
C ASP A 94 -14.24 -12.22 -4.13
N ALA A 95 -14.25 -10.93 -3.82
CA ALA A 95 -15.39 -10.17 -3.28
C ALA A 95 -15.43 -8.75 -3.86
N ASP A 96 -16.57 -8.07 -3.70
CA ASP A 96 -16.76 -6.68 -4.13
C ASP A 96 -16.04 -5.70 -3.20
N VAL A 97 -14.70 -5.66 -3.32
CA VAL A 97 -13.83 -4.76 -2.55
C VAL A 97 -12.99 -3.89 -3.46
N VAL A 98 -12.67 -2.71 -2.95
CA VAL A 98 -11.71 -1.80 -3.54
C VAL A 98 -10.57 -1.59 -2.56
N LEU A 99 -9.35 -1.96 -2.95
CA LEU A 99 -8.17 -1.91 -2.09
C LEU A 99 -7.28 -0.71 -2.47
N PRO A 100 -6.82 0.11 -1.52
CA PRO A 100 -5.79 1.11 -1.78
C PRO A 100 -4.45 0.42 -2.04
N CYS A 101 -3.85 0.72 -3.18
CA CYS A 101 -2.64 0.05 -3.64
C CYS A 101 -1.55 1.06 -4.01
N THR A 102 -0.29 0.63 -3.87
CA THR A 102 0.85 1.38 -4.37
C THR A 102 1.79 0.51 -5.20
N ALA A 103 2.49 1.13 -6.15
CA ALA A 103 3.55 0.47 -6.91
C ALA A 103 4.67 1.47 -7.22
N LEU A 104 5.92 1.05 -7.03
CA LEU A 104 7.10 1.86 -7.34
C LEU A 104 7.82 1.31 -8.57
N GLY A 105 8.08 2.17 -9.55
CA GLY A 105 8.79 1.78 -10.77
C GLY A 105 9.30 2.96 -11.58
N PHE A 106 9.70 2.69 -12.83
CA PHE A 106 10.44 3.64 -13.67
C PHE A 106 9.75 3.85 -15.04
N PRO A 107 8.54 4.42 -15.05
CA PRO A 107 7.75 4.58 -16.28
C PRO A 107 8.38 5.61 -17.22
N ARG A 108 8.05 5.49 -18.51
CA ARG A 108 8.58 6.34 -19.58
C ARG A 108 8.21 7.81 -19.41
N PHE A 109 7.03 8.16 -18.90
CA PHE A 109 6.64 9.56 -18.71
C PHE A 109 7.52 10.31 -17.68
N LYS A 110 8.34 9.59 -16.90
CA LYS A 110 9.37 10.14 -16.01
C LYS A 110 10.75 10.25 -16.66
N LEU A 111 10.87 9.99 -17.97
CA LEU A 111 12.10 10.19 -18.74
C LEU A 111 12.39 11.69 -18.87
N ARG A 112 13.61 12.09 -18.54
CA ARG A 112 14.08 13.47 -18.59
C ARG A 112 15.45 13.53 -19.25
N GLU A 113 15.76 14.67 -19.86
CA GLU A 113 17.11 15.00 -20.29
C GLU A 113 17.95 15.39 -19.06
N ASP A 114 19.12 14.80 -18.92
CA ASP A 114 20.18 15.27 -18.05
C ASP A 114 21.20 16.04 -18.88
N ARG A 115 21.06 17.37 -18.84
CA ARG A 115 21.96 18.29 -19.55
C ARG A 115 23.32 18.45 -18.88
N MET A 116 23.46 18.02 -17.63
CA MET A 116 24.72 18.12 -16.89
C MET A 116 25.67 16.97 -17.25
N ARG A 117 25.13 15.86 -17.76
CA ARG A 117 25.88 14.70 -18.19
C ARG A 117 25.70 14.48 -19.68
N LEU A 118 26.76 14.72 -20.45
CA LEU A 118 26.79 14.49 -21.89
C LEU A 118 27.26 13.06 -22.21
N LEU A 119 26.72 12.49 -23.29
CA LEU A 119 27.23 11.28 -23.92
C LEU A 119 28.47 11.60 -24.76
N ASP A 120 29.18 10.55 -25.21
CA ASP A 120 30.41 10.69 -26.02
C ASP A 120 30.19 11.47 -27.33
N ASP A 121 28.97 11.47 -27.85
CA ASP A 121 28.56 12.22 -29.05
C ASP A 121 28.16 13.69 -28.76
N GLY A 122 28.28 14.13 -27.51
CA GLY A 122 27.94 15.48 -27.06
C GLY A 122 26.45 15.73 -26.83
N SER A 123 25.58 14.72 -27.01
CA SER A 123 24.16 14.83 -26.69
C SER A 123 23.91 14.72 -25.17
N PRO A 124 22.87 15.38 -24.62
CA PRO A 124 22.51 15.21 -23.22
C PRO A 124 22.10 13.77 -22.96
N SER A 125 22.60 13.20 -21.86
CA SER A 125 22.15 11.88 -21.42
C SER A 125 20.69 11.92 -20.97
N GLN A 126 20.08 10.76 -20.80
CA GLN A 126 18.69 10.66 -20.37
C GLN A 126 18.58 9.76 -19.14
N TYR A 127 17.70 10.13 -18.22
CA TYR A 127 17.41 9.34 -17.03
C TYR A 127 15.90 9.20 -16.84
N ARG A 128 15.47 8.09 -16.22
CA ARG A 128 14.08 7.89 -15.81
C ARG A 128 13.99 8.03 -14.32
N ASP A 129 13.23 9.01 -13.88
CA ASP A 129 12.92 9.18 -12.47
C ASP A 129 11.98 8.05 -11.99
N SER A 130 11.97 7.82 -10.68
CA SER A 130 11.03 6.91 -10.06
C SER A 130 9.61 7.49 -10.07
N CYS A 131 8.62 6.60 -10.14
CA CYS A 131 7.22 6.93 -9.93
C CYS A 131 6.67 6.01 -8.85
N HIS A 132 6.30 6.62 -7.72
CA HIS A 132 5.45 5.99 -6.73
C HIS A 132 4.00 6.22 -7.17
N ALA A 133 3.41 5.22 -7.82
CA ALA A 133 2.02 5.24 -8.24
C ALA A 133 1.14 4.83 -7.06
N THR A 134 0.22 5.70 -6.67
CA THR A 134 -0.79 5.44 -5.63
C THR A 134 -2.16 5.41 -6.29
N GLY A 135 -2.95 4.40 -5.96
CA GLY A 135 -4.21 4.16 -6.64
C GLY A 135 -5.12 3.19 -5.89
N MET A 136 -6.15 2.74 -6.60
CA MET A 136 -7.12 1.78 -6.09
C MET A 136 -7.18 0.56 -7.00
N THR A 137 -7.44 -0.61 -6.42
CA THR A 137 -7.73 -1.83 -7.16
C THR A 137 -9.14 -2.30 -6.87
N SER A 138 -9.99 -2.28 -7.89
CA SER A 138 -11.27 -2.97 -7.85
C SER A 138 -11.04 -4.45 -8.13
N VAL A 139 -11.32 -5.30 -7.15
CA VAL A 139 -10.90 -6.70 -7.21
C VAL A 139 -11.71 -7.52 -8.20
N LEU A 140 -12.94 -7.11 -8.48
CA LEU A 140 -13.79 -7.78 -9.48
C LEU A 140 -13.53 -7.27 -10.90
N SER A 141 -12.63 -6.30 -11.10
CA SER A 141 -12.15 -5.92 -12.44
C SER A 141 -11.23 -6.99 -13.02
N ASN A 142 -11.19 -7.07 -14.36
CA ASN A 142 -10.33 -7.97 -15.15
C ASN A 142 -10.41 -9.46 -14.77
N ARG A 143 -11.53 -9.95 -14.21
CA ARG A 143 -11.71 -11.35 -13.79
C ARG A 143 -11.48 -12.39 -14.89
N ARG A 144 -11.91 -12.10 -16.12
CA ARG A 144 -11.70 -13.01 -17.27
C ARG A 144 -10.23 -13.20 -17.57
N GLU A 145 -9.45 -12.12 -17.53
CA GLU A 145 -8.01 -12.16 -17.71
C GLU A 145 -7.31 -12.70 -16.46
N GLY A 146 -7.92 -12.51 -15.29
CA GLY A 146 -7.46 -12.93 -13.97
C GLY A 146 -6.30 -12.08 -13.45
N THR A 147 -6.30 -10.79 -13.81
CA THR A 147 -5.39 -9.76 -13.28
C THR A 147 -6.15 -8.85 -12.30
N LEU A 148 -5.41 -7.98 -11.62
CA LEU A 148 -5.94 -6.83 -10.90
C LEU A 148 -5.90 -5.62 -11.82
N GLU A 149 -6.94 -4.79 -11.78
CA GLU A 149 -6.85 -3.43 -12.31
C GLU A 149 -6.28 -2.52 -11.22
N LEU A 150 -5.22 -1.78 -11.54
CA LEU A 150 -4.66 -0.73 -10.71
C LEU A 150 -5.02 0.63 -11.33
N ALA A 151 -6.02 1.27 -10.76
CA ALA A 151 -6.50 2.59 -11.15
C ALA A 151 -5.67 3.67 -10.48
N VAL A 152 -4.90 4.43 -11.26
CA VAL A 152 -3.97 5.48 -10.81
C VAL A 152 -4.27 6.79 -11.51
N THR A 153 -3.75 7.89 -10.97
CA THR A 153 -3.77 9.17 -11.67
C THR A 153 -3.00 9.03 -12.99
N PRO A 154 -3.63 9.30 -14.15
CA PRO A 154 -2.95 9.21 -15.43
C PRO A 154 -1.86 10.28 -15.54
N PRO A 155 -0.80 10.04 -16.34
CA PRO A 155 0.14 11.09 -16.70
C PRO A 155 -0.58 12.22 -17.46
N GLU A 156 -0.15 13.47 -17.23
CA GLU A 156 -0.80 14.66 -17.81
C GLU A 156 -0.70 14.73 -19.35
N SER A 157 0.30 14.07 -19.94
CA SER A 157 0.47 14.02 -21.39
C SER A 157 0.98 12.67 -21.87
N ASP A 158 0.49 12.27 -23.04
CA ASP A 158 0.98 11.14 -23.82
C ASP A 158 1.54 11.69 -25.14
N THR A 159 2.83 12.04 -25.11
CA THR A 159 3.51 12.69 -26.23
C THR A 159 3.91 11.72 -27.34
N GLU A 160 3.83 10.40 -27.11
CA GLU A 160 4.26 9.35 -28.03
C GLU A 160 3.16 8.30 -28.21
N PRO A 161 2.31 8.41 -29.26
CA PRO A 161 1.14 7.54 -29.43
C PRO A 161 1.50 6.05 -29.59
N ASP A 162 2.70 5.75 -30.10
CA ASP A 162 3.16 4.38 -30.35
C ASP A 162 3.77 3.70 -29.12
N ARG A 163 3.96 4.40 -28.00
CA ARG A 163 4.64 3.87 -26.82
C ARG A 163 3.93 4.22 -25.54
N SER A 164 3.53 3.20 -24.78
CA SER A 164 2.91 3.39 -23.47
C SER A 164 3.71 4.38 -22.58
N PRO A 165 3.09 5.42 -22.00
CA PRO A 165 3.77 6.30 -21.04
C PRO A 165 4.20 5.53 -19.78
N TRP A 166 3.55 4.39 -19.50
CA TRP A 166 3.88 3.47 -18.41
C TRP A 166 4.92 2.41 -18.77
N GLU A 167 5.48 2.43 -19.98
CA GLU A 167 6.55 1.51 -20.34
C GLU A 167 7.72 1.62 -19.35
N GLY A 168 8.14 0.51 -18.77
CA GLY A 168 9.11 0.47 -17.66
C GLY A 168 8.49 0.20 -16.30
N MET A 169 7.17 0.30 -16.18
CA MET A 169 6.44 -0.02 -14.94
C MET A 169 6.27 -1.53 -14.72
N SER A 170 6.23 -2.32 -15.79
CA SER A 170 6.08 -3.78 -15.71
C SER A 170 7.14 -4.43 -14.83
N GLY A 171 6.72 -5.35 -13.96
CA GLY A 171 7.52 -6.00 -12.93
C GLY A 171 7.60 -5.24 -11.60
N ALA A 172 7.01 -4.04 -11.49
CA ALA A 172 6.89 -3.36 -10.21
C ALA A 172 5.96 -4.12 -9.26
N ALA A 173 6.39 -4.28 -8.00
CA ALA A 173 5.57 -4.87 -6.96
C ALA A 173 4.38 -3.96 -6.63
N VAL A 174 3.19 -4.56 -6.55
CA VAL A 174 1.95 -3.93 -6.13
C VAL A 174 1.69 -4.31 -4.68
N TRP A 175 1.52 -3.28 -3.86
CA TRP A 175 1.40 -3.38 -2.41
C TRP A 175 0.03 -2.93 -1.94
N HIS A 176 -0.51 -3.64 -0.97
CA HIS A 176 -1.63 -3.19 -0.16
C HIS A 176 -1.28 -3.45 1.31
N ASP A 177 -1.35 -2.43 2.16
CA ASP A 177 -1.05 -2.51 3.59
C ASP A 177 0.25 -3.25 3.94
N GLY A 178 1.36 -2.87 3.27
CA GLY A 178 2.68 -3.49 3.46
C GLY A 178 2.82 -4.91 2.92
N THR A 179 1.79 -5.45 2.27
CA THR A 179 1.74 -6.80 1.73
C THR A 179 1.82 -6.79 0.20
N LEU A 180 2.67 -7.64 -0.38
CA LEU A 180 2.80 -7.81 -1.82
C LEU A 180 1.65 -8.66 -2.35
N ILE A 181 0.79 -8.06 -3.18
CA ILE A 181 -0.43 -8.71 -3.72
C ILE A 181 -0.35 -8.97 -5.22
N GLY A 182 0.63 -8.37 -5.91
CA GLY A 182 0.80 -8.58 -7.34
C GLY A 182 2.05 -7.93 -7.93
N LEU A 183 2.19 -8.08 -9.25
CA LEU A 183 3.20 -7.39 -10.04
C LEU A 183 2.53 -6.69 -11.22
N VAL A 184 2.89 -5.45 -11.50
CA VAL A 184 2.42 -4.75 -12.72
C VAL A 184 2.86 -5.56 -13.93
N ALA A 185 1.93 -5.92 -14.80
CA ALA A 185 2.18 -6.74 -15.97
C ALA A 185 2.07 -5.90 -17.25
N ALA A 186 0.94 -5.21 -17.43
CA ALA A 186 0.63 -4.53 -18.68
C ALA A 186 -0.05 -3.17 -18.48
N HIS A 187 -0.02 -2.37 -19.54
CA HIS A 187 -0.88 -1.20 -19.70
C HIS A 187 -1.62 -1.35 -21.04
N HIS A 188 -2.92 -1.63 -20.97
CA HIS A 188 -3.79 -1.62 -22.13
C HIS A 188 -4.29 -0.20 -22.35
N ARG A 189 -3.72 0.51 -23.35
CA ARG A 189 -4.06 1.91 -23.64
C ARG A 189 -5.59 2.13 -23.81
N ASN A 190 -6.31 1.14 -24.31
CA ASN A 190 -7.76 1.19 -24.51
C ASN A 190 -8.57 1.23 -23.19
N ASP A 191 -8.00 0.77 -22.08
CA ASP A 191 -8.62 0.85 -20.74
C ASP A 191 -8.43 2.26 -20.13
N GLY A 192 -7.58 3.08 -20.75
CA GLY A 192 -7.27 4.44 -20.36
C GLY A 192 -5.89 4.57 -19.71
N LEU A 193 -5.31 5.77 -19.82
CA LEU A 193 -3.94 6.06 -19.36
C LEU A 193 -3.75 5.96 -17.84
N GLY A 194 -4.83 5.78 -17.07
CA GLY A 194 -4.81 5.62 -15.61
C GLY A 194 -5.14 4.20 -15.17
N ARG A 195 -4.99 3.20 -16.05
CA ARG A 195 -5.33 1.80 -15.78
C ARG A 195 -4.15 0.88 -16.10
N LEU A 196 -3.62 0.22 -15.07
CA LEU A 196 -2.57 -0.78 -15.22
C LEU A 196 -3.13 -2.15 -14.85
N ALA A 197 -2.71 -3.19 -15.56
CA ALA A 197 -3.02 -4.57 -15.20
C ALA A 197 -1.86 -5.15 -14.37
N ALA A 198 -2.18 -5.84 -13.27
CA ALA A 198 -1.21 -6.53 -12.44
C ALA A 198 -1.56 -8.01 -12.28
N VAL A 199 -0.58 -8.91 -12.38
CA VAL A 199 -0.78 -10.32 -12.05
C VAL A 199 -0.94 -10.49 -10.55
N ARG A 200 -1.81 -11.42 -10.16
CA ARG A 200 -2.16 -11.75 -8.77
C ARG A 200 -1.18 -12.75 -8.18
N VAL A 201 -0.69 -12.51 -6.97
CA VAL A 201 0.19 -13.48 -6.26
C VAL A 201 -0.54 -14.80 -6.02
N GLU A 202 -1.81 -14.77 -5.61
CA GLU A 202 -2.56 -16.01 -5.32
C GLU A 202 -2.68 -16.93 -6.53
N ARG A 203 -2.68 -16.36 -7.73
CA ARG A 203 -2.81 -17.11 -8.98
C ARG A 203 -1.51 -17.82 -9.38
N TRP A 204 -0.37 -17.46 -8.78
CA TRP A 204 0.88 -18.20 -8.99
C TRP A 204 0.74 -19.66 -8.59
N TYR A 205 -0.02 -19.96 -7.53
CA TYR A 205 -0.25 -21.34 -7.07
C TYR A 205 -1.08 -22.18 -8.06
N GLU A 206 -1.81 -21.54 -8.97
CA GLU A 206 -2.58 -22.23 -10.03
C GLU A 206 -1.77 -22.38 -11.33
N LEU A 207 -0.83 -21.46 -11.58
CA LEU A 207 -0.16 -21.32 -12.87
C LEU A 207 1.27 -21.84 -12.91
N LEU A 208 1.94 -21.88 -11.75
CA LEU A 208 3.30 -22.37 -11.60
C LEU A 208 3.33 -23.87 -11.32
N THR A 209 4.38 -24.52 -11.79
CA THR A 209 4.70 -25.90 -11.40
C THR A 209 5.23 -25.95 -9.97
N GLY A 210 5.19 -27.14 -9.34
CA GLY A 210 5.70 -27.34 -7.98
C GLY A 210 7.16 -26.88 -7.81
N SER A 211 8.03 -27.20 -8.78
CA SER A 211 9.43 -26.76 -8.76
C SER A 211 9.60 -25.24 -8.86
N GLU A 212 8.72 -24.56 -9.58
CA GLU A 212 8.77 -23.09 -9.69
C GLU A 212 8.28 -22.41 -8.41
N LEU A 213 7.24 -22.97 -7.76
CA LEU A 213 6.79 -22.54 -6.43
C LEU A 213 7.87 -22.77 -5.38
N ASP A 214 8.54 -23.92 -5.39
CA ASP A 214 9.64 -24.22 -4.47
C ASP A 214 10.80 -23.24 -4.61
N LEU A 215 11.12 -22.82 -5.84
CA LEU A 215 12.13 -21.77 -6.09
C LEU A 215 11.70 -20.42 -5.50
N LEU A 216 10.46 -19.98 -5.73
CA LEU A 216 9.95 -18.73 -5.16
C LEU A 216 9.87 -18.79 -3.63
N ARG A 217 9.51 -19.94 -3.06
CA ARG A 217 9.50 -20.14 -1.61
C ARG A 217 10.89 -20.00 -1.02
N TRP A 218 11.86 -20.72 -1.58
CA TRP A 218 13.22 -20.74 -1.07
C TRP A 218 13.94 -19.41 -1.24
N CYS A 219 13.77 -18.77 -2.40
CA CYS A 219 14.53 -17.57 -2.76
C CYS A 219 13.82 -16.27 -2.39
N ALA A 220 12.50 -16.22 -2.55
CA ALA A 220 11.69 -15.02 -2.39
C ALA A 220 10.79 -15.05 -1.16
N GLY A 221 10.79 -16.14 -0.36
CA GLY A 221 9.97 -16.27 0.84
C GLY A 221 8.47 -16.39 0.57
N LEU A 222 8.08 -16.81 -0.64
CA LEU A 222 6.69 -17.13 -0.94
C LEU A 222 6.19 -18.24 0.01
N PRO A 223 4.97 -18.14 0.60
CA PRO A 223 4.44 -19.19 1.44
C PRO A 223 4.33 -20.56 0.73
N GLY A 224 4.23 -21.64 1.50
CA GLY A 224 4.21 -23.00 0.95
C GLY A 224 2.91 -23.33 0.22
N SER A 225 1.84 -22.59 0.51
CA SER A 225 0.52 -22.82 -0.06
C SER A 225 -0.32 -21.54 -0.08
N ALA A 226 -1.28 -21.45 -1.01
CA ALA A 226 -2.17 -20.29 -1.12
C ALA A 226 -2.94 -19.93 0.18
N PRO A 227 -3.37 -20.90 1.03
CA PRO A 227 -3.98 -20.58 2.33
C PRO A 227 -3.07 -19.87 3.33
N GLU A 228 -1.75 -19.96 3.19
CA GLU A 228 -0.77 -19.28 4.05
C GLU A 228 -0.54 -17.81 3.66
N LEU A 229 -1.10 -17.35 2.54
CA LEU A 229 -1.10 -15.94 2.16
C LEU A 229 -1.93 -15.11 3.15
N VAL A 230 -1.48 -13.89 3.45
CA VAL A 230 -2.28 -12.93 4.22
C VAL A 230 -3.56 -12.62 3.45
N ARG A 231 -4.71 -12.80 4.09
CA ARG A 231 -6.01 -12.49 3.49
C ARG A 231 -6.52 -11.17 4.04
N PHE A 232 -6.88 -10.27 3.14
CA PHE A 232 -7.61 -9.07 3.49
C PHE A 232 -9.07 -9.45 3.70
N GLY A 233 -9.70 -8.94 4.75
CA GLY A 233 -11.10 -9.23 5.05
C GLY A 233 -12.01 -8.90 3.86
N SER A 234 -12.98 -9.76 3.59
CA SER A 234 -14.15 -9.39 2.79
C SER A 234 -14.80 -8.14 3.39
N PRO A 235 -15.49 -7.29 2.60
CA PRO A 235 -16.01 -6.01 3.07
C PRO A 235 -17.15 -6.15 4.08
N GLU A 236 -17.56 -7.37 4.43
CA GLU A 236 -18.37 -7.60 5.64
C GLU A 236 -17.58 -7.38 6.94
N SER A 237 -16.28 -7.07 6.89
CA SER A 237 -15.48 -6.81 8.09
C SER A 237 -14.33 -5.79 7.89
N SER A 238 -14.47 -4.81 6.98
CA SER A 238 -13.47 -3.73 6.86
C SER A 238 -13.97 -2.44 6.17
N ALA A 239 -15.18 -1.98 6.47
CA ALA A 239 -15.22 -0.59 6.94
C ALA A 239 -14.47 -0.61 8.29
N PRO A 240 -13.76 0.44 8.74
CA PRO A 240 -13.50 0.54 10.16
C PRO A 240 -14.87 0.59 10.83
N GLY A 241 -15.39 -0.58 11.21
CA GLY A 241 -16.38 -0.66 12.25
C GLY A 241 -15.78 0.10 13.44
N PRO A 242 -16.61 0.81 14.21
CA PRO A 242 -16.15 1.56 15.37
C PRO A 242 -15.12 0.71 16.13
N VAL A 243 -13.89 1.22 16.28
CA VAL A 243 -12.92 0.55 17.15
C VAL A 243 -13.56 0.52 18.53
N ALA A 244 -13.78 -0.67 19.07
CA ALA A 244 -14.39 -0.82 20.38
C ALA A 244 -13.46 -0.21 21.44
N LEU A 245 -13.93 0.83 22.11
CA LEU A 245 -13.22 1.54 23.18
C LEU A 245 -13.59 1.02 24.57
N THR A 246 -14.37 -0.06 24.64
CA THR A 246 -14.79 -0.74 25.88
C THR A 246 -13.63 -1.26 26.73
N HIS A 247 -12.45 -1.46 26.14
CA HIS A 247 -11.25 -1.94 26.82
C HIS A 247 -10.38 -0.80 27.43
N LEU A 248 -10.74 0.46 27.19
CA LEU A 248 -9.99 1.58 27.75
C LEU A 248 -10.12 1.62 29.29
N PRO A 249 -9.07 2.06 30.01
CA PRO A 249 -9.17 2.30 31.44
C PRO A 249 -10.25 3.32 31.80
N ASP A 250 -10.97 3.09 32.91
CA ASP A 250 -12.03 3.99 33.42
C ASP A 250 -11.55 5.42 33.74
N ARG A 251 -10.23 5.63 33.79
CA ARG A 251 -9.58 6.93 33.96
C ARG A 251 -8.36 7.03 33.07
N LEU A 252 -8.40 7.98 32.16
CA LEU A 252 -7.27 8.40 31.35
C LEU A 252 -6.84 9.83 31.70
N PRO A 253 -5.52 10.14 31.66
CA PRO A 253 -5.03 11.49 31.88
C PRO A 253 -5.42 12.39 30.69
N LEU A 254 -5.60 13.70 30.94
CA LEU A 254 -6.05 14.67 29.93
C LEU A 254 -5.19 14.68 28.65
N ARG A 255 -3.89 14.44 28.78
CA ARG A 255 -2.95 14.38 27.65
C ARG A 255 -3.22 13.22 26.69
N GLU A 256 -3.84 12.13 27.16
CA GLU A 256 -4.14 10.96 26.34
C GLU A 256 -5.46 11.15 25.57
N LEU A 257 -6.39 11.93 26.16
CA LEU A 257 -7.66 12.29 25.53
C LEU A 257 -7.59 13.53 24.63
N SER A 258 -6.48 14.28 24.63
CA SER A 258 -6.40 15.58 23.95
C SER A 258 -6.71 15.49 22.46
N GLY A 259 -6.14 14.51 21.75
CA GLY A 259 -6.38 14.32 20.31
C GLY A 259 -7.85 14.06 19.97
N LEU A 260 -8.52 13.21 20.75
CA LEU A 260 -9.94 12.92 20.58
C LEU A 260 -10.80 14.15 20.91
N VAL A 261 -10.46 14.90 21.97
CA VAL A 261 -11.14 16.16 22.30
C VAL A 261 -10.97 17.19 21.19
N ASP A 262 -9.75 17.36 20.66
CA ASP A 262 -9.49 18.26 19.53
C ASP A 262 -10.38 17.90 18.34
N ALA A 263 -10.42 16.63 17.95
CA ALA A 263 -11.26 16.16 16.85
C ALA A 263 -12.77 16.42 17.11
N LEU A 264 -13.26 16.09 18.31
CA LEU A 264 -14.67 16.30 18.67
C LEU A 264 -15.04 17.79 18.67
N THR A 265 -14.17 18.67 19.17
CA THR A 265 -14.44 20.12 19.21
C THR A 265 -14.49 20.78 17.83
N MET A 266 -14.05 20.09 16.78
CA MET A 266 -14.14 20.56 15.40
C MET A 266 -15.48 20.21 14.73
N LEU A 267 -16.25 19.28 15.30
CA LEU A 267 -17.51 18.82 14.72
C LEU A 267 -18.65 19.82 14.92
N PRO A 268 -19.41 20.18 13.87
CA PRO A 268 -20.58 21.06 13.97
C PRO A 268 -21.57 20.65 15.08
N THR A 269 -21.92 19.38 15.17
CA THR A 269 -22.88 18.82 16.14
C THR A 269 -22.39 18.94 17.57
N VAL A 270 -21.07 18.88 17.81
CA VAL A 270 -20.49 19.03 19.15
C VAL A 270 -20.32 20.52 19.51
N ARG A 271 -20.03 21.37 18.54
CA ARG A 271 -19.89 22.83 18.74
C ARG A 271 -21.20 23.52 19.06
N ASP A 272 -22.30 23.01 18.52
CA ASP A 272 -23.64 23.49 18.81
C ASP A 272 -24.19 22.87 20.11
N PRO A 273 -24.56 23.67 21.13
CA PRO A 273 -25.11 23.14 22.37
C PRO A 273 -26.37 22.28 22.19
N ALA A 274 -27.21 22.58 21.20
CA ALA A 274 -28.41 21.77 20.92
C ALA A 274 -28.05 20.43 20.26
N GLY A 275 -27.12 20.44 19.29
CA GLY A 275 -26.53 19.23 18.71
C GLY A 275 -25.88 18.33 19.76
N LEU A 276 -25.07 18.89 20.66
CA LEU A 276 -24.42 18.11 21.73
C LEU A 276 -25.45 17.54 22.70
N ALA A 277 -26.50 18.28 23.03
CA ALA A 277 -27.59 17.78 23.87
C ALA A 277 -28.35 16.62 23.19
N LEU A 278 -28.56 16.68 21.88
CA LEU A 278 -29.18 15.60 21.11
C LEU A 278 -28.32 14.32 21.11
N VAL A 279 -27.00 14.47 20.93
CA VAL A 279 -26.03 13.37 21.03
C VAL A 279 -26.10 12.75 22.43
N LEU A 280 -26.02 13.57 23.49
CA LEU A 280 -26.05 13.08 24.87
C LEU A 280 -27.39 12.43 25.25
N GLY A 281 -28.50 12.87 24.64
CA GLY A 281 -29.81 12.24 24.81
C GLY A 281 -29.96 10.91 24.06
N SER A 282 -29.03 10.58 23.16
CA SER A 282 -29.04 9.36 22.35
C SER A 282 -28.14 8.25 22.92
N ILE A 283 -27.45 8.51 24.03
CA ILE A 283 -26.58 7.55 24.74
C ILE A 283 -27.12 7.27 26.15
N ASP A 284 -26.42 6.43 26.92
CA ASP A 284 -26.81 6.13 28.30
C ASP A 284 -27.14 7.40 29.12
N PRO A 285 -28.36 7.51 29.69
CA PRO A 285 -28.79 8.69 30.46
C PRO A 285 -27.88 9.06 31.63
N MET A 286 -27.12 8.10 32.17
CA MET A 286 -26.15 8.32 33.24
C MET A 286 -25.03 9.27 32.81
N VAL A 287 -24.63 9.26 31.54
CA VAL A 287 -23.60 10.16 31.03
C VAL A 287 -24.09 11.60 31.09
N SER A 288 -25.30 11.88 30.59
CA SER A 288 -25.87 13.23 30.63
C SER A 288 -26.12 13.70 32.07
N ALA A 289 -26.52 12.81 32.98
CA ALA A 289 -26.81 13.15 34.37
C ALA A 289 -25.55 13.42 35.20
N MET A 290 -24.44 12.73 34.90
CA MET A 290 -23.22 12.74 35.71
C MET A 290 -22.07 13.54 35.10
N SER A 291 -22.16 13.93 33.83
CA SER A 291 -21.13 14.73 33.17
C SER A 291 -21.05 16.15 33.75
N PRO A 292 -19.89 16.58 34.29
CA PRO A 292 -19.71 17.96 34.71
C PRO A 292 -19.84 18.89 33.51
N ARG A 293 -20.85 19.77 33.54
CA ARG A 293 -21.08 20.72 32.44
C ARG A 293 -20.23 21.96 32.60
N SER A 294 -19.61 22.41 31.51
CA SER A 294 -18.84 23.65 31.45
C SER A 294 -19.35 24.58 30.36
N PRO A 295 -19.39 25.91 30.58
CA PRO A 295 -19.70 26.85 29.50
C PRO A 295 -18.61 26.90 28.42
N ALA A 296 -17.39 26.43 28.72
CA ALA A 296 -16.31 26.32 27.76
C ALA A 296 -16.35 24.95 27.08
N LEU A 297 -16.45 24.94 25.74
CA LEU A 297 -16.63 23.73 24.94
C LEU A 297 -15.59 22.64 25.23
N ARG A 298 -14.29 23.00 25.22
CA ARG A 298 -13.21 22.01 25.39
C ARG A 298 -13.26 21.34 26.79
N PRO A 299 -13.33 22.07 27.92
CA PRO A 299 -13.58 21.48 29.23
C PRO A 299 -14.87 20.66 29.33
N ASP A 300 -15.95 21.07 28.64
CA ASP A 300 -17.22 20.34 28.62
C ASP A 300 -17.08 18.97 27.94
N VAL A 301 -16.45 18.94 26.76
CA VAL A 301 -16.14 17.69 26.04
C VAL A 301 -15.22 16.78 26.86
N PHE A 302 -14.21 17.33 27.56
CA PHE A 302 -13.40 16.54 28.49
C PHE A 302 -14.23 15.92 29.62
N GLY A 303 -15.17 16.69 30.21
CA GLY A 303 -16.08 16.20 31.24
C GLY A 303 -16.97 15.06 30.75
N VAL A 304 -17.50 15.19 29.54
CA VAL A 304 -18.30 14.15 28.87
C VAL A 304 -17.47 12.89 28.64
N LEU A 305 -16.31 12.98 27.98
CA LEU A 305 -15.45 11.81 27.72
C LEU A 305 -14.99 11.12 29.00
N GLY A 306 -14.59 11.90 30.02
CA GLY A 306 -14.18 11.38 31.32
C GLY A 306 -15.33 10.67 32.05
N THR A 307 -16.57 11.04 31.76
CA THR A 307 -17.76 10.34 32.26
C THR A 307 -18.02 9.08 31.46
N CYS A 308 -17.92 9.13 30.13
CA CYS A 308 -18.08 7.96 29.28
C CYS A 308 -17.09 6.84 29.62
N LEU A 309 -15.83 7.17 29.96
CA LEU A 309 -14.85 6.15 30.37
C LEU A 309 -15.27 5.41 31.66
N ARG A 310 -16.03 6.03 32.55
CA ARG A 310 -16.49 5.38 33.80
C ARG A 310 -17.66 4.43 33.59
N TYR A 311 -18.32 4.51 32.44
CA TYR A 311 -19.48 3.69 32.08
C TYR A 311 -19.13 2.91 30.81
N PRO A 312 -18.69 1.64 30.93
CA PRO A 312 -18.21 0.85 29.81
C PRO A 312 -19.18 0.86 28.61
N GLY A 313 -18.64 1.10 27.40
CA GLY A 313 -19.40 1.14 26.15
C GLY A 313 -20.12 2.46 25.85
N THR A 314 -20.22 3.39 26.80
CA THR A 314 -20.87 4.69 26.53
C THR A 314 -20.03 5.63 25.67
N LEU A 315 -18.70 5.43 25.65
CA LEU A 315 -17.84 6.16 24.71
C LEU A 315 -18.08 5.69 23.27
N ASP A 316 -18.28 4.40 23.05
CA ASP A 316 -18.63 3.85 21.74
C ASP A 316 -19.99 4.38 21.26
N GLN A 317 -21.00 4.38 22.14
CA GLN A 317 -22.32 4.96 21.86
C GLN A 317 -22.23 6.44 21.50
N LEU A 318 -21.38 7.21 22.18
CA LEU A 318 -21.17 8.63 21.91
C LEU A 318 -20.62 8.85 20.50
N LEU A 319 -19.57 8.12 20.12
CA LEU A 319 -18.98 8.24 18.79
C LEU A 319 -19.96 7.76 17.71
N GLU A 320 -20.74 6.71 17.97
CA GLU A 320 -21.78 6.22 17.07
C GLU A 320 -22.90 7.25 16.84
N ALA A 321 -23.43 7.85 17.91
CA ALA A 321 -24.44 8.91 17.81
C ALA A 321 -23.94 10.11 16.97
N ILE A 322 -22.67 10.46 17.12
CA ILE A 322 -22.02 11.51 16.33
C ILE A 322 -21.93 11.11 14.85
N ARG A 323 -21.50 9.87 14.53
CA ARG A 323 -21.45 9.38 13.14
C ARG A 323 -22.82 9.45 12.46
N LEU A 324 -23.89 9.07 13.18
CA LEU A 324 -25.25 9.09 12.66
C LEU A 324 -25.75 10.51 12.32
N LEU A 325 -25.33 11.51 13.09
CA LEU A 325 -25.76 12.89 12.90
C LEU A 325 -24.90 13.67 11.89
N GLU A 326 -23.59 13.41 11.85
CA GLU A 326 -22.63 14.10 10.98
C GLU A 326 -22.45 13.44 9.60
N GLY A 327 -22.75 12.14 9.47
CA GLY A 327 -22.52 11.36 8.27
C GLY A 327 -21.04 11.26 7.88
N ASP A 328 -20.76 11.06 6.59
CA ASP A 328 -19.41 10.91 6.04
C ASP A 328 -18.69 12.27 5.92
N SER A 329 -18.32 12.86 7.06
CA SER A 329 -17.60 14.14 7.12
C SER A 329 -16.11 13.95 7.40
N ALA A 330 -15.28 14.88 6.91
CA ALA A 330 -13.85 14.90 7.23
C ALA A 330 -13.58 15.02 8.75
N GLY A 331 -14.51 15.64 9.48
CA GLY A 331 -14.46 15.70 10.94
C GLY A 331 -14.69 14.34 11.59
N VAL A 332 -15.64 13.56 11.09
CA VAL A 332 -15.90 12.18 11.55
C VAL A 332 -14.69 11.27 11.24
N ALA A 333 -14.11 11.38 10.05
CA ALA A 333 -12.91 10.62 9.70
C ALA A 333 -11.72 10.95 10.65
N ARG A 334 -11.58 12.23 11.06
CA ARG A 334 -10.56 12.65 12.02
C ARG A 334 -10.84 12.13 13.43
N MET A 335 -12.10 12.17 13.86
CA MET A 335 -12.53 11.59 15.14
C MET A 335 -12.22 10.09 15.20
N ASP A 336 -12.55 9.35 14.13
CA ASP A 336 -12.29 7.92 14.03
C ASP A 336 -10.80 7.60 14.06
N GLN A 337 -9.98 8.40 13.37
CA GLN A 337 -8.53 8.27 13.43
C GLN A 337 -7.99 8.45 14.86
N GLU A 338 -8.46 9.45 15.60
CA GLU A 338 -8.00 9.68 16.98
C GLU A 338 -8.52 8.60 17.94
N ALA A 339 -9.72 8.05 17.72
CA ALA A 339 -10.24 6.91 18.45
C ALA A 339 -9.40 5.64 18.23
N VAL A 340 -9.01 5.36 16.98
CA VAL A 340 -8.09 4.26 16.61
C VAL A 340 -6.74 4.42 17.31
N GLU A 341 -6.17 5.62 17.27
CA GLU A 341 -4.88 5.91 17.92
C GLU A 341 -4.96 5.77 19.45
N LEU A 342 -6.06 6.20 20.05
CA LEU A 342 -6.30 6.01 21.48
C LEU A 342 -6.35 4.52 21.84
N ALA A 343 -7.16 3.73 21.12
CA ALA A 343 -7.26 2.29 21.33
C ALA A 343 -5.91 1.58 21.16
N ARG A 344 -5.14 1.93 20.12
CA ARG A 344 -3.81 1.35 19.86
C ARG A 344 -2.85 1.53 21.02
N ARG A 345 -2.85 2.70 21.68
CA ARG A 345 -1.99 2.98 22.84
C ARG A 345 -2.33 2.13 24.06
N HIS A 346 -3.59 1.72 24.19
CA HIS A 346 -4.11 0.99 25.34
C HIS A 346 -4.49 -0.47 25.03
N ARG A 347 -4.08 -1.00 23.86
CA ARG A 347 -4.32 -2.40 23.50
C ARG A 347 -3.72 -3.34 24.56
N PRO A 348 -4.50 -4.31 25.09
CA PRO A 348 -4.03 -5.24 26.10
C PRO A 348 -2.82 -6.06 25.62
N ALA A 349 -1.95 -6.43 26.57
CA ALA A 349 -0.66 -7.05 26.30
C ALA A 349 -0.74 -8.47 25.70
N ASP A 350 -1.90 -9.13 25.73
CA ASP A 350 -2.10 -10.49 25.20
C ASP A 350 -2.18 -10.56 23.66
N GLU A 351 -2.25 -9.43 22.96
CA GLU A 351 -2.29 -9.36 21.48
C GLU A 351 -0.96 -8.89 20.85
N ARG A 352 0.15 -8.88 21.63
CA ARG A 352 1.50 -8.54 21.14
C ARG A 352 2.37 -9.77 20.84
N ARG A 353 1.75 -10.92 20.55
CA ARG A 353 2.46 -12.16 20.18
C ARG A 353 2.13 -12.61 18.77
#